data_AF-A0A1W9QIS7-F1
#
_entry.id   AF-A0A1W9QIS7-F1
#
_cell.length_a   1.000
_cell.length_b   1.000
_cell.length_c   1.000
_cell.angle_alpha   90.00
_cell.angle_beta   90.00
_cell.angle_gamma   90.00
#
_symmetry.space_group_name_H-M   'P 1'
#
loop_
_entity.id
_entity.type
_entity.pdbx_description
1 polymer ?
#
loop_
_entity_poly.entity_id
_entity_poly.type
_entity_poly.pdbx_seq_one_letter_code
_entity_poly.pdbx_strand_id
1 'polypeptide(L)'
;MQNVENEGFADDKTSVVRIAAQSNYFTIDQLVRLLEAFSFSEDKINIVRIVYPKITDKDNAHNLLNAFTYSEDKQEVEKIITQ
;
A
#
# COMPACT_ATOMS: atom_id res chain seq x y z
N MET A 1 14.47 -9.99 18.74
CA MET A 1 13.08 -9.80 19.22
C MET A 1 12.44 -8.51 18.66
N GLN A 2 12.86 -7.99 17.50
CA GLN A 2 12.37 -6.69 16.98
C GLN A 2 11.25 -6.78 15.94
N ASN A 3 10.86 -7.99 15.50
CA ASN A 3 9.83 -8.15 14.47
C ASN A 3 8.41 -8.11 15.06
N VAL A 4 8.21 -8.65 16.26
CA VAL A 4 6.88 -8.78 16.88
C VAL A 4 6.23 -7.42 17.18
N GLU A 5 7.02 -6.43 17.61
CA GLU A 5 6.51 -5.08 17.90
C GLU A 5 6.17 -4.30 16.63
N ASN A 6 6.90 -4.53 15.53
CA ASN A 6 6.60 -3.92 14.24
C ASN A 6 5.37 -4.55 13.58
N GLU A 7 5.22 -5.87 13.67
CA GLU A 7 4.06 -6.61 13.14
C GLU A 7 2.76 -6.12 13.81
N GLY A 8 2.73 -6.01 15.15
CA GLY A 8 1.55 -5.49 15.84
C GLY A 8 1.18 -4.06 15.44
N PHE A 9 2.17 -3.19 15.26
CA PHE A 9 1.93 -1.80 14.85
C PHE A 9 1.51 -1.68 13.38
N ALA A 10 2.03 -2.54 12.50
CA ALA A 10 1.62 -2.62 11.10
C ALA A 10 0.18 -3.14 10.97
N ASP A 11 -0.21 -4.13 11.77
CA ASP A 11 -1.57 -4.68 11.80
C ASP A 11 -2.62 -3.65 12.26
N ASP A 12 -2.29 -2.87 13.30
CA ASP A 12 -3.15 -1.78 13.78
C ASP A 12 -3.37 -0.72 12.70
N LYS A 13 -2.29 -0.29 12.04
CA LYS A 13 -2.36 0.67 10.92
C LYS A 13 -3.14 0.12 9.74
N THR A 14 -2.91 -1.14 9.37
CA THR A 14 -3.61 -1.83 8.27
C THR A 14 -5.11 -1.92 8.55
N SER A 15 -5.51 -2.17 9.80
CA SER A 15 -6.91 -2.20 10.21
C SER A 15 -7.59 -0.84 10.03
N VAL A 16 -6.93 0.25 10.43
CA VAL A 16 -7.44 1.62 10.23
C VAL A 16 -7.62 1.93 8.74
N VAL A 17 -6.63 1.58 7.91
CA VAL A 17 -6.70 1.76 6.44
C VAL A 17 -7.87 0.98 5.85
N ARG A 18 -8.06 -0.27 6.26
CA ARG A 18 -9.14 -1.12 5.79
C ARG A 18 -10.51 -0.50 6.09
N ILE A 19 -10.71 0.02 7.30
CA ILE A 19 -11.95 0.70 7.70
C ILE A 19 -12.14 1.96 6.85
N ALA A 20 -11.10 2.78 6.68
CA ALA A 20 -11.19 3.98 5.85
C ALA A 20 -11.56 3.65 4.39
N ALA A 21 -11.01 2.58 3.83
CA ALA A 21 -11.28 2.12 2.47
C ALA A 21 -12.66 1.50 2.24
N GLN A 22 -13.43 1.21 3.29
CA GLN A 22 -14.82 0.77 3.12
C GLN A 22 -15.74 1.89 2.62
N SER A 23 -15.49 3.13 3.07
CA SER A 23 -16.39 4.26 2.82
C SER A 23 -15.74 5.42 2.05
N ASN A 24 -14.42 5.37 1.83
CA ASN A 24 -13.68 6.43 1.15
C ASN A 24 -12.96 5.92 -0.10
N TYR A 25 -12.75 6.86 -1.01
CA TYR A 25 -11.88 6.69 -2.17
C TYR A 25 -10.52 7.35 -1.89
N PHE A 26 -9.49 6.89 -2.60
CA PHE A 26 -8.13 7.40 -2.47
C PHE A 26 -7.60 7.84 -3.82
N THR A 27 -6.60 8.71 -3.79
CA THR A 27 -5.73 8.99 -4.92
C THR A 27 -4.44 8.20 -4.84
N ILE A 28 -3.72 8.03 -5.95
CA ILE A 28 -2.40 7.40 -5.94
C ILE A 28 -1.43 8.16 -5.02
N ASP A 29 -1.45 9.48 -5.02
CA ASP A 29 -0.65 10.29 -4.09
C ASP A 29 -0.96 10.00 -2.61
N GLN A 30 -2.24 9.84 -2.27
CA GLN A 30 -2.63 9.47 -0.90
C GLN A 30 -2.17 8.06 -0.55
N LEU A 31 -2.23 7.12 -1.49
CA LEU A 31 -1.71 5.77 -1.30
C LEU A 31 -0.20 5.79 -1.10
N VAL A 32 0.57 6.51 -1.91
CA VAL A 32 2.04 6.62 -1.77
C VAL A 32 2.41 7.16 -0.38
N ARG A 33 1.77 8.25 0.07
CA ARG A 33 1.98 8.78 1.43
C ARG A 33 1.63 7.79 2.53
N LEU A 34 0.58 6.99 2.32
CA LEU A 34 0.23 5.94 3.25
C LEU A 34 1.31 4.86 3.32
N LEU A 35 1.90 4.47 2.19
CA LEU A 35 2.99 3.49 2.15
C LEU A 35 4.25 3.99 2.86
N GLU A 36 4.52 5.29 2.90
CA GLU A 36 5.64 5.87 3.66
C GLU A 36 5.52 5.63 5.17
N ALA A 37 4.32 5.36 5.69
CA ALA A 37 4.10 5.04 7.10
C ALA A 37 4.51 3.60 7.47
N PHE A 38 4.91 2.77 6.49
CA PHE A 38 5.32 1.39 6.66
C PHE A 38 6.80 1.21 6.31
N SER A 39 7.50 0.42 7.11
CA SER A 39 8.93 0.17 6.92
C SER A 39 9.20 -0.98 5.94
N PHE A 40 8.34 -2.01 5.95
CA PHE A 40 8.56 -3.24 5.19
C PHE A 40 7.79 -3.24 3.86
N SER A 41 8.44 -3.77 2.81
CA SER A 41 7.84 -3.90 1.48
C SER A 41 6.59 -4.78 1.48
N GLU A 42 6.61 -5.87 2.25
CA GLU A 42 5.50 -6.81 2.33
C GLU A 42 4.21 -6.14 2.84
N ASP A 43 4.32 -5.36 3.92
CA ASP A 43 3.22 -4.56 4.45
C ASP A 43 2.70 -3.57 3.40
N LYS A 44 3.61 -2.86 2.73
CA LYS A 44 3.24 -1.91 1.68
C LYS A 44 2.47 -2.57 0.55
N ILE A 45 2.93 -3.73 0.07
CA ILE A 45 2.26 -4.51 -0.98
C ILE A 45 0.85 -4.92 -0.51
N ASN A 46 0.71 -5.37 0.74
CA ASN A 46 -0.59 -5.73 1.31
C ASN A 46 -1.55 -4.51 1.35
N ILE A 47 -1.06 -3.34 1.75
CA ILE A 47 -1.86 -2.09 1.71
C ILE A 47 -2.28 -1.74 0.28
N VAL A 48 -1.40 -1.87 -0.70
CA VAL A 48 -1.75 -1.64 -2.12
C VAL A 48 -2.91 -2.55 -2.53
N ARG A 49 -2.89 -3.85 -2.20
CA ARG A 49 -3.97 -4.78 -2.54
C ARG A 49 -5.32 -4.37 -1.94
N ILE A 50 -5.32 -3.79 -0.74
CA ILE A 50 -6.54 -3.35 -0.04
C ILE A 50 -7.07 -2.04 -0.63
N VAL A 51 -6.19 -1.09 -0.91
CA VAL A 51 -6.55 0.29 -1.27
C VAL A 51 -6.74 0.49 -2.77
N TYR A 52 -5.95 -0.20 -3.61
CA TYR A 52 -5.98 -0.01 -5.07
C TYR A 52 -7.38 -0.12 -5.71
N PRO A 53 -8.28 -1.04 -5.30
CA PRO A 53 -9.65 -1.10 -5.81
C PRO A 53 -10.49 0.16 -5.56
N LYS A 54 -10.06 1.02 -4.62
CA LYS A 54 -10.71 2.26 -4.20
C LYS A 54 -10.00 3.51 -4.73
N ILE A 55 -9.05 3.35 -5.66
CA ILE A 55 -8.35 4.47 -6.29
C ILE A 55 -9.22 5.13 -7.37
N THR A 56 -9.28 6.46 -7.34
CA THR A 56 -10.03 7.27 -8.32
C THR A 56 -9.22 7.70 -9.53
N ASP A 57 -7.89 7.83 -9.41
CA ASP A 57 -6.98 8.34 -10.44
C ASP A 57 -5.99 7.26 -10.91
N LYS A 58 -6.53 6.13 -11.40
CA LYS A 58 -5.74 4.97 -11.82
C LYS A 58 -4.73 5.26 -12.94
N ASP A 59 -4.93 6.32 -13.72
CA ASP A 59 -3.97 6.78 -14.72
C ASP A 59 -2.59 7.10 -14.12
N ASN A 60 -2.56 7.47 -12.83
CA ASN A 60 -1.34 7.76 -12.09
C ASN A 60 -0.71 6.51 -11.44
N ALA A 61 -1.24 5.31 -11.64
CA ALA A 61 -0.82 4.10 -10.92
C ALA A 61 0.67 3.77 -11.08
N HIS A 62 1.30 4.20 -12.17
CA HIS A 62 2.74 4.08 -12.37
C HIS A 62 3.57 4.80 -11.29
N ASN A 63 3.06 5.90 -10.70
CA ASN A 63 3.72 6.62 -9.61
C ASN A 63 3.85 5.77 -8.34
N LEU A 64 2.97 4.78 -8.17
CA LEU A 64 3.01 3.86 -7.04
C LEU A 64 4.29 3.03 -7.02
N LEU A 65 4.85 2.71 -8.19
CA LEU A 65 6.09 1.93 -8.32
C LEU A 65 7.30 2.68 -7.74
N ASN A 66 7.22 4.01 -7.63
CA ASN A 66 8.28 4.82 -7.04
C ASN A 66 8.37 4.65 -5.50
N ALA A 67 7.32 4.14 -4.86
CA ALA A 67 7.31 3.87 -3.42
C ALA A 67 8.11 2.60 -3.05
N PHE A 68 8.59 1.85 -4.04
CA PHE A 68 9.32 0.60 -3.88
C PHE A 68 10.73 0.73 -4.44
N THR A 69 11.71 0.18 -3.73
CA THR A 69 13.12 0.24 -4.14
C THR A 69 13.51 -0.99 -4.97
N TYR A 70 13.08 -2.17 -4.55
CA TYR A 70 13.45 -3.43 -5.17
C TYR A 70 12.60 -3.74 -6.40
N SER A 71 13.23 -4.30 -7.43
CA SER A 71 12.55 -4.65 -8.69
C SER A 71 11.49 -5.74 -8.50
N GLU A 72 11.71 -6.69 -7.59
CA GLU A 72 10.76 -7.76 -7.27
C GLU A 72 9.47 -7.19 -6.68
N ASP A 73 9.58 -6.27 -5.72
CA ASP A 73 8.43 -5.58 -5.13
C ASP A 73 7.66 -4.78 -6.19
N LYS A 74 8.37 -4.07 -7.08
CA LYS A 74 7.75 -3.32 -8.19
C LYS A 74 6.97 -4.23 -9.12
N GLN A 75 7.52 -5.39 -9.48
CA GLN A 75 6.82 -6.36 -10.31
C GLN A 75 5.56 -6.90 -9.63
N GLU A 76 5.62 -7.13 -8.32
CA GLU A 76 4.46 -7.61 -7.58
C GLU A 76 3.35 -6.55 -7.53
N VAL A 77 3.71 -5.29 -7.31
CA VAL A 77 2.76 -4.16 -7.37
C VAL A 77 2.22 -3.95 -8.78
N GLU A 78 3.07 -4.08 -9.81
CA GLU A 78 2.66 -3.98 -11.21
C GLU A 78 1.57 -5.01 -11.56
N LYS A 79 1.72 -6.26 -11.10
CA LYS A 79 0.67 -7.28 -11.24
C LYS A 79 -0.64 -6.87 -10.57
N ILE A 80 -0.58 -6.25 -9.39
CA ILE A 80 -1.78 -5.81 -8.67
C ILE A 80 -2.50 -4.69 -9.41
N ILE A 81 -1.76 -3.74 -10.00
CA ILE A 81 -2.36 -2.57 -10.64
C ILE A 81 -2.81 -2.81 -12.08
N THR A 82 -2.31 -3.87 -12.73
CA THR A 82 -2.65 -4.27 -14.10
C THR A 82 -3.71 -5.38 -14.19
N GLN A 83 -4.08 -5.98 -13.05
CA GLN A 83 -5.20 -6.92 -12.92
C GLN A 83 -6.56 -6.20 -13.00
#